data_AF-A0AAD9NJQ4-F1
#
_entry.id   AF-A0AAD9NJQ4-F1
#
_cell.length_a   1.000
_cell.length_b   1.000
_cell.length_c   1.000
_cell.angle_alpha   90.00
_cell.angle_beta   90.00
_cell.angle_gamma   90.00
#
_symmetry.space_group_name_H-M   'P 1'
#
loop_
_entity.id
_entity.type
_entity.pdbx_description
1 polymer ?
#
loop_
_entity_poly.entity_id
_entity_poly.type
_entity_poly.pdbx_seq_one_letter_code
_entity_poly.pdbx_strand_id
1 'polypeptide(L)'
;MLDVQQKAFQACLQSFVEANNKRVDKMVREHARYVADLRLSLQYTQRELDEMKMTIHSQSDGLSNTTRDVEQVTCAQREMEHGIDYVENQTRRNNLRIDGVAEIAAENWADAEAIVRKSFTTALKLPEAQANAIRIERAHRTGPSSTGRGSSRTRIETASCKPLARRNRVASS
;
A
#
# COMPACT_ATOMS: atom_id res chain seq x y z
N MET A 1 30.81 -100.16 -11.98
CA MET A 1 30.98 -99.36 -10.74
C MET A 1 31.15 -97.87 -11.07
N LEU A 2 32.06 -97.52 -11.99
CA LEU A 2 32.26 -96.14 -12.50
C LEU A 2 30.98 -95.48 -13.06
N ASP A 3 30.21 -96.17 -13.90
CA ASP A 3 28.95 -95.61 -14.45
C ASP A 3 27.91 -95.21 -13.39
N VAL A 4 27.86 -95.98 -12.30
CA VAL A 4 26.91 -95.71 -11.20
C VAL A 4 27.37 -94.47 -10.43
N GLN A 5 28.67 -94.32 -10.19
CA GLN A 5 29.25 -93.13 -9.56
C GLN A 5 29.09 -91.89 -10.46
N GLN A 6 29.31 -92.02 -11.77
CA GLN A 6 29.11 -90.94 -12.74
C GLN A 6 27.65 -90.47 -12.75
N LYS A 7 26.68 -91.38 -12.80
CA LYS A 7 25.24 -91.04 -12.75
C LYS A 7 24.85 -90.38 -11.43
N ALA A 8 25.38 -90.86 -10.30
CA ALA A 8 25.11 -90.26 -8.99
C ALA A 8 25.66 -88.83 -8.88
N PHE A 9 26.87 -88.59 -9.39
CA PHE A 9 27.48 -87.27 -9.42
C PHE A 9 26.73 -86.31 -10.35
N GLN A 10 26.35 -86.79 -11.54
CA GLN A 10 25.56 -86.01 -12.51
C GLN A 10 24.21 -85.60 -11.93
N ALA A 11 23.51 -86.52 -11.24
CA ALA A 11 22.25 -86.22 -10.56
C ALA A 11 22.41 -85.17 -9.44
N CYS A 12 23.50 -85.23 -8.68
CA CYS A 12 23.81 -84.24 -7.65
C CYS A 12 24.03 -82.85 -8.24
N LEU A 13 24.84 -82.74 -9.31
CA LEU A 13 25.07 -81.47 -10.01
C LEU A 13 23.78 -80.92 -10.63
N GLN A 14 22.97 -81.80 -11.25
CA GLN A 14 21.67 -81.41 -11.82
C GLN A 14 20.76 -80.80 -10.76
N SER A 15 20.64 -81.46 -9.60
CA SER A 15 19.85 -80.97 -8.48
C SER A 15 20.37 -79.65 -7.91
N PHE A 16 21.69 -79.50 -7.80
CA PHE A 16 22.32 -78.26 -7.35
C PHE A 16 22.05 -77.10 -8.31
N VAL A 17 22.18 -77.32 -9.62
CA VAL A 17 21.89 -76.31 -10.65
C VAL A 17 20.41 -75.93 -10.63
N GLU A 18 19.50 -76.90 -10.53
CA GLU A 18 18.07 -76.64 -10.43
C GLU A 18 17.70 -75.84 -9.17
N ALA A 19 18.31 -76.14 -8.03
CA ALA A 19 18.11 -75.41 -6.79
C ALA A 19 18.57 -73.95 -6.91
N ASN A 20 19.75 -73.73 -7.52
CA ASN A 20 20.25 -72.38 -7.75
C ASN A 20 19.41 -71.61 -8.77
N ASN A 21 18.99 -72.23 -9.86
CA ASN A 21 18.11 -71.60 -10.86
C ASN A 21 16.80 -71.15 -10.22
N LYS A 22 16.16 -72.01 -9.40
CA LYS A 22 14.93 -71.63 -8.67
C LYS A 22 15.14 -70.43 -7.74
N ARG A 23 16.30 -70.36 -7.07
CA ARG A 23 16.64 -69.26 -6.17
C ARG A 23 16.88 -67.97 -6.96
N VAL A 24 17.64 -68.03 -8.04
CA VAL A 24 17.88 -66.88 -8.93
C VAL A 24 16.56 -66.39 -9.51
N ASP A 25 15.70 -67.28 -10.01
CA ASP A 25 14.38 -66.93 -10.54
C ASP A 25 13.50 -66.25 -9.49
N LYS A 26 13.54 -66.72 -8.24
CA LYS A 26 12.83 -66.08 -7.13
C LYS A 26 13.36 -64.66 -6.89
N MET A 27 14.67 -64.49 -6.84
CA MET A 27 15.30 -63.17 -6.67
C MET A 27 14.95 -62.23 -7.82
N VAL A 28 15.01 -62.70 -9.06
CA VAL A 28 14.65 -61.91 -10.26
C VAL A 28 13.20 -61.45 -10.18
N ARG A 29 12.27 -62.34 -9.79
CA ARG A 29 10.85 -61.97 -9.63
C ARG A 29 10.63 -60.94 -8.51
N GLU A 30 11.33 -61.07 -7.39
CA GLU A 30 11.22 -60.13 -6.28
C GLU A 30 11.77 -58.75 -6.65
N HIS A 31 12.93 -58.69 -7.32
CA HIS A 31 13.49 -57.44 -7.81
C HIS A 31 12.60 -56.80 -8.89
N ALA A 32 12.03 -57.59 -9.79
CA ALA A 32 11.10 -57.08 -10.80
C ALA A 32 9.88 -56.41 -10.17
N ARG A 33 9.34 -56.97 -9.08
CA ARG A 33 8.25 -56.35 -8.31
C ARG A 33 8.70 -55.07 -7.63
N TYR A 34 9.83 -55.08 -6.93
CA TYR A 34 10.36 -53.90 -6.25
C TYR A 34 10.62 -52.73 -7.22
N VAL A 35 11.17 -53.02 -8.41
CA VAL A 35 11.38 -52.00 -9.46
C VAL A 35 10.04 -51.47 -9.99
N ALA A 36 9.02 -52.32 -10.12
CA ALA A 36 7.69 -51.89 -10.52
C ALA A 36 7.06 -50.95 -9.47
N ASP A 37 7.17 -51.29 -8.19
CA ASP A 37 6.65 -50.49 -7.07
C ASP A 37 7.38 -49.13 -6.98
N LEU A 38 8.71 -49.13 -7.12
CA LEU A 38 9.51 -47.90 -7.17
C LEU A 38 9.08 -47.00 -8.34
N ARG A 39 8.86 -47.58 -9.51
CA ARG A 39 8.40 -46.82 -10.68
C ARG A 39 7.04 -46.18 -10.43
N LEU A 40 6.13 -46.88 -9.76
CA LEU A 40 4.82 -46.33 -9.40
C LEU A 40 4.95 -45.17 -8.41
N SER A 41 5.79 -45.31 -7.38
CA SER A 41 6.06 -44.23 -6.41
C SER A 41 6.66 -43.00 -7.09
N LEU A 42 7.61 -43.19 -8.02
CA LEU A 42 8.19 -42.09 -8.79
C LEU A 42 7.15 -41.37 -9.67
N GLN A 43 6.25 -42.13 -10.31
CA GLN A 43 5.16 -41.54 -11.09
C GLN A 43 4.20 -40.74 -10.23
N TYR A 44 3.90 -41.22 -9.01
CA TYR A 44 3.07 -40.49 -8.06
C TYR A 44 3.72 -39.14 -7.68
N THR A 45 4.98 -39.16 -7.25
CA THR A 45 5.69 -37.94 -6.87
C THR A 45 5.86 -36.97 -8.05
N GLN A 46 6.10 -37.47 -9.26
CA GLN A 46 6.21 -36.61 -10.45
C GLN A 46 4.90 -35.86 -10.72
N ARG A 47 3.75 -36.53 -10.55
CA ARG A 47 2.44 -35.90 -10.70
C ARG A 47 2.22 -34.80 -9.67
N GLU A 48 2.57 -35.05 -8.41
CA GLU A 48 2.45 -34.04 -7.34
C GLU A 48 3.33 -32.82 -7.63
N LEU A 49 4.55 -33.04 -8.14
CA LEU A 49 5.45 -31.96 -8.55
C LEU A 49 4.85 -31.13 -9.69
N ASP A 50 4.24 -31.77 -10.68
CA ASP A 50 3.61 -31.08 -11.81
C ASP A 50 2.39 -30.24 -11.36
N GLU A 51 1.55 -30.78 -10.48
CA GLU A 51 0.42 -30.06 -9.89
C GLU A 51 0.90 -28.86 -9.06
N MET A 52 1.92 -29.04 -8.22
CA MET A 52 2.50 -27.95 -7.42
C MET A 52 3.10 -26.86 -8.32
N LYS A 53 3.79 -27.23 -9.40
CA LYS A 53 4.35 -26.27 -10.36
C LYS A 53 3.24 -25.44 -11.01
N MET A 54 2.11 -26.05 -11.37
CA MET A 54 0.95 -25.32 -11.89
C MET A 54 0.39 -24.33 -10.87
N THR A 55 0.27 -24.72 -9.59
CA THR A 55 -0.17 -23.81 -8.52
C THR A 55 0.79 -22.64 -8.34
N ILE A 56 2.10 -22.89 -8.35
CA ILE A 56 3.13 -21.85 -8.23
C ILE A 56 3.02 -20.84 -9.38
N HIS A 57 2.85 -21.31 -10.62
CA HIS A 57 2.68 -20.42 -11.77
C HIS A 57 1.43 -19.56 -11.64
N SER A 58 0.28 -20.16 -11.31
CA SER A 58 -0.97 -19.42 -11.11
C SER A 58 -0.86 -18.38 -9.99
N GLN A 59 -0.21 -18.72 -8.89
CA GLN A 59 0.04 -17.79 -7.78
C GLN A 59 0.99 -16.66 -8.18
N SER A 60 2.05 -16.97 -8.93
CA SER A 60 3.00 -15.97 -9.46
C SER A 60 2.30 -14.96 -10.36
N ASP A 61 1.43 -15.42 -11.27
CA ASP A 61 0.66 -14.55 -12.15
C ASP A 61 -0.32 -13.67 -11.37
N GLY A 62 -1.01 -14.27 -10.37
CA GLY A 62 -1.90 -13.54 -9.47
C GLY A 62 -1.17 -12.45 -8.67
N LEU A 63 0.05 -12.73 -8.21
CA LEU A 63 0.88 -11.77 -7.48
C LEU A 63 1.33 -10.61 -8.39
N SER A 64 1.71 -10.90 -9.63
CA SER A 64 2.08 -9.89 -10.63
C SER A 64 0.90 -8.94 -10.91
N ASN A 65 -0.29 -9.48 -11.13
CA ASN A 65 -1.50 -8.67 -11.35
C ASN A 65 -1.83 -7.81 -10.13
N THR A 66 -1.82 -8.40 -8.94
CA THR A 66 -2.08 -7.69 -7.68
C THR A 66 -1.08 -6.55 -7.48
N THR A 67 0.21 -6.76 -7.77
CA THR A 67 1.25 -5.74 -7.67
C THR A 67 0.93 -4.54 -8.56
N ARG A 68 0.54 -4.82 -9.81
CA ARG A 68 0.16 -3.79 -10.79
C ARG A 68 -1.08 -3.00 -10.33
N ASP A 69 -2.05 -3.67 -9.75
CA ASP A 69 -3.27 -3.01 -9.24
C ASP A 69 -2.95 -2.11 -8.02
N VAL A 70 -2.06 -2.55 -7.13
CA VAL A 70 -1.58 -1.72 -6.01
C VAL A 70 -0.85 -0.47 -6.50
N GLU A 71 -0.02 -0.60 -7.53
CA GLU A 71 0.66 0.56 -8.15
C GLU A 71 -0.36 1.55 -8.73
N GLN A 72 -1.39 1.06 -9.42
CA GLN A 72 -2.45 1.91 -9.98
C GLN A 72 -3.22 2.67 -8.90
N VAL A 73 -3.62 1.98 -7.83
CA VAL A 73 -4.32 2.61 -6.70
C VAL A 73 -3.44 3.66 -6.02
N THR A 74 -2.15 3.36 -5.83
CA THR A 74 -1.20 4.30 -5.23
C THR A 74 -1.03 5.57 -6.06
N CYS A 75 -0.98 5.44 -7.39
CA CYS A 75 -0.93 6.59 -8.30
C CYS A 75 -2.21 7.43 -8.20
N ALA A 76 -3.39 6.79 -8.26
CA ALA A 76 -4.66 7.50 -8.13
C ALA A 76 -4.79 8.24 -6.79
N GLN A 77 -4.31 7.63 -5.70
CA GLN A 77 -4.30 8.27 -4.38
C GLN A 77 -3.45 9.56 -4.38
N ARG A 78 -2.26 9.52 -4.97
CA ARG A 78 -1.40 10.71 -5.09
C ARG A 78 -2.06 11.81 -5.91
N GLU A 79 -2.73 11.45 -7.01
CA GLU A 79 -3.48 12.42 -7.81
C GLU A 79 -4.62 13.07 -7.02
N MET A 80 -5.34 12.27 -6.22
CA MET A 80 -6.39 12.78 -5.33
C MET A 80 -5.82 13.71 -4.25
N GLU A 81 -4.70 13.36 -3.62
CA GLU A 81 -4.01 14.19 -2.63
C GLU A 81 -3.63 15.56 -3.23
N HIS A 82 -3.00 15.57 -4.42
CA HIS A 82 -2.68 16.80 -5.14
C HIS A 82 -3.93 17.61 -5.51
N GLY A 83 -5.02 16.94 -5.90
CA GLY A 83 -6.29 17.58 -6.18
C GLY A 83 -6.90 18.26 -4.95
N ILE A 84 -6.87 17.59 -3.80
CA ILE A 84 -7.35 18.13 -2.52
C ILE A 84 -6.51 19.35 -2.14
N ASP A 85 -5.19 19.24 -2.16
CA ASP A 85 -4.28 20.34 -1.84
C ASP A 85 -4.52 21.56 -2.74
N TYR A 86 -4.73 21.33 -4.04
CA TYR A 86 -5.03 22.39 -4.98
C TYR A 86 -6.34 23.11 -4.62
N VAL A 87 -7.40 22.35 -4.32
CA VAL A 87 -8.71 22.90 -3.94
C VAL A 87 -8.65 23.62 -2.60
N GLU A 88 -7.99 23.06 -1.60
CA GLU A 88 -7.80 23.72 -0.30
C GLU A 88 -7.04 25.04 -0.46
N ASN A 89 -5.95 25.03 -1.22
CA ASN A 89 -5.19 26.24 -1.48
C ASN A 89 -6.01 27.28 -2.25
N GLN A 90 -6.79 26.87 -3.25
CA GLN A 90 -7.60 27.79 -4.03
C GLN A 90 -8.74 28.41 -3.20
N THR A 91 -9.37 27.61 -2.33
CA THR A 91 -10.45 28.08 -1.45
C THR A 91 -9.93 28.98 -0.33
N ARG A 92 -8.77 28.67 0.24
CA ARG A 92 -8.15 29.45 1.33
C ARG A 92 -7.20 30.56 0.87
N ARG A 93 -6.91 30.70 -0.44
CA ARG A 93 -5.92 31.66 -0.98
C ARG A 93 -6.14 33.10 -0.54
N ASN A 94 -7.40 33.50 -0.41
CA ASN A 94 -7.76 34.87 0.00
C ASN A 94 -8.08 34.95 1.50
N ASN A 95 -7.89 33.88 2.27
CA ASN A 95 -8.09 33.91 3.70
C ASN A 95 -6.80 34.38 4.38
N LEU A 96 -6.89 35.47 5.12
CA LEU A 96 -5.83 35.91 6.01
C LEU A 96 -6.06 35.35 7.41
N ARG A 97 -4.97 34.94 8.05
CA ARG A 97 -4.94 34.51 9.44
C ARG A 97 -4.15 35.50 10.26
N ILE A 98 -4.77 36.00 11.32
CA ILE A 98 -4.22 37.04 12.19
C ILE A 98 -4.15 36.45 13.60
N ASP A 99 -2.93 36.21 14.05
CA ASP A 99 -2.62 35.67 15.37
C ASP A 99 -2.26 36.79 16.36
N GLY A 100 -2.36 36.52 17.67
CA GLY A 100 -1.99 37.46 18.73
C GLY A 100 -3.03 38.52 19.09
N VAL A 101 -4.28 38.35 18.66
CA VAL A 101 -5.37 39.30 18.91
C VAL A 101 -6.09 38.94 20.21
N ALA A 102 -6.12 39.82 21.20
CA ALA A 102 -6.84 39.58 22.46
C ALA A 102 -8.34 39.26 22.21
N GLU A 103 -8.89 38.35 23.01
CA GLU A 103 -10.29 37.95 22.96
C GLU A 103 -11.16 38.98 23.68
N ILE A 104 -12.30 39.32 23.09
CA ILE A 104 -13.30 40.22 23.70
C ILE A 104 -14.52 39.38 24.08
N ALA A 105 -15.06 39.59 25.28
CA ALA A 105 -16.25 38.88 25.72
C ALA A 105 -17.45 39.23 24.81
N ALA A 106 -18.20 38.20 24.38
CA ALA A 106 -19.36 38.33 23.50
C ALA A 106 -19.08 39.05 22.15
N GLU A 107 -17.90 38.85 21.58
CA GLU A 107 -17.52 39.35 20.25
C GLU A 107 -18.49 38.86 19.16
N ASN A 108 -19.03 39.79 18.38
CA ASN A 108 -19.82 39.49 17.19
C ASN A 108 -18.93 39.51 15.92
N TRP A 109 -19.49 39.11 14.77
CA TRP A 109 -18.75 39.06 13.50
C TRP A 109 -18.26 40.43 13.02
N ALA A 110 -19.01 41.50 13.32
CA ALA A 110 -18.65 42.87 12.96
C ALA A 110 -17.49 43.39 13.83
N ASP A 111 -17.46 43.03 15.12
CA ASP A 111 -16.38 43.36 16.04
C ASP A 111 -15.08 42.69 15.57
N ALA A 112 -15.14 41.41 15.17
CA ALA A 112 -14.00 40.70 14.61
C ALA A 112 -13.48 41.37 13.33
N GLU A 113 -14.37 41.81 12.44
CA GLU A 113 -13.99 42.56 11.23
C GLU A 113 -13.33 43.90 11.57
N ALA A 114 -13.88 44.65 12.54
CA ALA A 114 -13.32 45.92 12.98
C ALA A 114 -11.91 45.75 13.54
N ILE A 115 -11.67 44.67 14.29
CA ILE A 115 -10.34 44.34 14.81
C ILE A 115 -9.37 44.01 13.66
N VAL A 116 -9.81 43.25 12.66
CA VAL A 116 -9.02 42.98 11.45
C VAL A 116 -8.67 44.29 10.73
N ARG A 117 -9.63 45.20 10.52
CA ARG A 117 -9.37 46.49 9.86
C ARG A 117 -8.39 47.35 10.65
N LYS A 118 -8.52 47.38 11.99
CA LYS A 118 -7.57 48.06 12.89
C LYS A 118 -6.17 47.45 12.79
N SER A 119 -6.05 46.14 12.59
CA SER A 119 -4.75 45.49 12.40
C SER A 119 -4.08 45.94 11.09
N PHE A 120 -4.84 46.17 10.02
CA PHE A 120 -4.30 46.71 8.77
C PHE A 120 -3.74 48.13 8.91
N THR A 121 -4.40 48.99 9.68
CA THR A 121 -3.91 50.35 9.92
C THR A 121 -2.77 50.39 10.93
N THR A 122 -2.84 49.55 11.98
CA THR A 122 -1.86 49.59 13.08
C THR A 122 -0.60 48.79 12.78
N ALA A 123 -0.74 47.54 12.35
CA ALA A 123 0.38 46.63 12.12
C ALA A 123 0.99 46.81 10.73
N LEU A 124 0.14 46.91 9.68
CA LEU A 124 0.61 47.08 8.30
C LEU A 124 0.78 48.54 7.87
N LYS A 125 0.39 49.51 8.73
CA LYS A 125 0.49 50.96 8.47
C LYS A 125 -0.18 51.39 7.15
N LEU A 126 -1.23 50.69 6.76
CA LEU A 126 -2.01 51.07 5.58
C LEU A 126 -2.81 52.35 5.89
N PRO A 127 -2.87 53.32 4.96
CA PRO A 127 -3.76 54.46 5.09
C PRO A 127 -5.19 53.99 5.28
N GLU A 128 -5.97 54.68 6.12
CA GLU A 128 -7.34 54.28 6.46
C GLU A 128 -8.23 54.10 5.22
N ALA A 129 -8.07 54.98 4.22
CA ALA A 129 -8.74 54.84 2.93
C ALA A 129 -8.43 53.52 2.22
N GLN A 130 -7.20 53.00 2.32
CA GLN A 130 -6.80 51.74 1.70
C GLN A 130 -7.23 50.52 2.54
N ALA A 131 -7.18 50.62 3.87
CA ALA A 131 -7.68 49.57 4.75
C ALA A 131 -9.19 49.35 4.62
N ASN A 132 -9.95 50.45 4.43
CA ASN A 132 -11.39 50.39 4.18
C ASN A 132 -11.74 49.94 2.75
N ALA A 133 -10.84 50.14 1.79
CA ALA A 133 -10.96 49.61 0.43
C ALA A 133 -10.62 48.11 0.31
N ILE A 134 -10.33 47.41 1.41
CA ILE A 134 -10.21 45.95 1.42
C ILE A 134 -11.59 45.37 1.73
N ARG A 135 -12.09 44.52 0.82
CA ARG A 135 -13.33 43.78 1.01
C ARG A 135 -13.05 42.54 1.85
N ILE A 136 -13.68 42.46 3.01
CA ILE A 136 -13.67 41.29 3.89
C ILE A 136 -15.08 40.68 3.78
N GLU A 137 -15.20 39.44 3.33
CA GLU A 137 -16.52 38.78 3.23
C GLU A 137 -16.95 38.22 4.59
N ARG A 138 -16.01 37.71 5.39
CA ARG A 138 -16.28 37.20 6.75
C ARG A 138 -15.03 37.30 7.62
N ALA A 139 -15.17 37.58 8.91
CA ALA A 139 -14.09 37.47 9.89
C ALA A 139 -14.57 36.70 11.12
N HIS A 140 -13.80 35.72 11.58
CA HIS A 140 -14.17 34.90 12.74
C HIS A 140 -12.97 34.35 13.49
N ARG A 141 -13.18 34.07 14.77
CA ARG A 141 -12.19 33.38 15.59
C ARG A 141 -12.08 31.92 15.18
N THR A 142 -10.85 31.39 15.15
CA THR A 142 -10.60 29.98 14.92
C THR A 142 -9.80 29.37 16.07
N GLY A 143 -10.03 28.08 16.34
CA GLY A 143 -9.42 27.35 17.47
C GLY A 143 -10.41 27.03 18.61
N PRO A 144 -9.96 26.25 19.61
CA PRO A 144 -10.79 25.83 20.74
C PRO A 144 -11.32 27.05 21.50
N SER A 145 -12.56 26.99 21.97
CA SER A 145 -13.12 28.03 22.85
C SER A 145 -12.45 27.99 24.23
N SER A 146 -12.33 29.15 24.86
CA SER A 146 -11.76 29.37 26.20
C SER A 146 -12.51 28.66 27.35
N THR A 147 -13.51 27.83 27.05
CA THR A 147 -14.29 27.04 28.01
C THR A 147 -13.54 25.81 28.55
N GLY A 148 -12.36 25.47 28.01
CA GLY A 148 -11.43 24.49 28.57
C GLY A 148 -10.12 25.17 28.98
N ARG A 149 -9.62 24.85 30.18
CA ARG A 149 -8.43 25.44 30.83
C ARG A 149 -7.32 25.81 29.82
N GLY A 150 -7.07 27.11 29.67
CA GLY A 150 -5.78 27.65 29.27
C GLY A 150 -5.47 27.72 27.78
N SER A 151 -6.30 28.41 26.98
CA SER A 151 -5.81 29.22 25.85
C SER A 151 -6.92 30.13 25.35
N SER A 152 -6.72 31.45 25.39
CA SER A 152 -7.63 32.43 24.75
C SER A 152 -7.64 32.22 23.24
N ARG A 153 -8.77 32.50 22.56
CA ARG A 153 -8.86 32.48 21.09
C ARG A 153 -8.14 33.68 20.50
N THR A 154 -6.80 33.63 20.46
CA THR A 154 -6.00 34.77 19.98
C THR A 154 -5.93 34.89 18.44
N ARG A 155 -6.72 34.09 17.72
CA ARG A 155 -6.62 33.94 16.27
C ARG A 155 -7.92 34.31 15.59
N ILE A 156 -7.84 35.23 14.63
CA ILE A 156 -8.93 35.55 13.70
C ILE A 156 -8.54 35.04 12.30
N GLU A 157 -9.46 34.36 11.64
CA GLU A 157 -9.39 34.04 10.22
C GLU A 157 -10.45 34.84 9.45
N THR A 158 -10.02 35.48 8.37
CA THR A 158 -10.94 36.09 7.39
C THR A 158 -11.32 35.05 6.35
N ALA A 159 -12.59 34.90 6.01
CA ALA A 159 -12.99 34.24 4.77
C ALA A 159 -13.00 35.31 3.67
N SER A 160 -12.11 35.18 2.68
CA SER A 160 -11.97 36.09 1.53
C SER A 160 -11.74 37.57 1.91
N CYS A 161 -10.47 37.95 1.95
CA CYS A 161 -9.98 39.30 2.12
C CYS A 161 -9.31 39.74 0.80
N LYS A 162 -10.01 40.56 0.00
CA LYS A 162 -9.55 40.98 -1.33
C LYS A 162 -9.38 42.50 -1.39
N PRO A 163 -8.27 43.02 -1.93
CA PRO A 163 -8.19 44.44 -2.28
C PRO A 163 -9.19 44.75 -3.39
N LEU A 164 -9.87 45.91 -3.34
CA LEU A 164 -10.83 46.31 -4.37
C LEU A 164 -10.22 46.44 -5.78
N ALA A 165 -8.88 46.57 -5.89
CA ALA A 165 -8.17 46.60 -7.16
C ALA A 165 -7.30 45.34 -7.32
N ARG A 166 -7.64 44.47 -8.28
CA ARG A 166 -6.64 43.58 -8.89
C ARG A 166 -5.62 44.48 -9.56
N ARG A 167 -4.41 44.62 -9.01
CA ARG A 167 -3.28 45.17 -9.77
C ARG A 167 -3.16 44.32 -11.03
N ASN A 168 -3.49 44.89 -12.19
CA ASN A 168 -3.07 44.32 -13.47
C ASN A 168 -1.55 44.15 -13.38
N ARG A 169 -1.06 42.91 -13.48
CA ARG A 169 0.37 42.67 -13.70
C ARG A 169 0.69 43.35 -15.02
N VAL A 170 1.35 44.50 -14.97
CA VAL A 170 2.07 45.02 -16.12
C VAL A 170 3.16 43.99 -16.39
N ALA A 171 3.03 43.26 -17.49
CA ALA A 171 4.11 42.46 -18.02
C ALA A 171 5.24 43.44 -18.36
N SER A 172 6.31 43.41 -17.57
CA SER A 172 7.56 44.07 -17.92
C SER A 172 8.19 43.26 -19.05
N SER A 173 8.08 43.80 -20.26
CA SER A 173 8.81 43.43 -21.47
C SER A 173 10.30 43.76 -21.35
#